data_AF-A0A434NDH3-F1
#
_entry.id   AF-A0A434NDH3-F1
#
_cell.length_a   1.000
_cell.length_b   1.000
_cell.length_c   1.000
_cell.angle_alpha   90.00
_cell.angle_beta   90.00
_cell.angle_gamma   90.00
#
_symmetry.space_group_name_H-M   'P 1'
#
loop_
_entity.id
_entity.type
_entity.pdbx_description
1 polymer ?
#
loop_
_entity_poly.entity_id
_entity_poly.type
_entity_poly.pdbx_seq_one_letter_code
_entity_poly.pdbx_strand_id
1 'polypeptide(L)'
;MRDLVWPRAGELLGHDWRDRIPGTGEMLGLVRDLVSRFSEALVCSECNAADAKAKREVAGIDDRFTFTVSEIRSFAIARPGRDHEIDIERARTIWEIQRGGFEMRLRLLDMLISEIGTGGLAHDKAGWPGVIPMQLAMGGQEMLWRAFLDQVREDERRGELSGLRREFLTRSVSLDSRRLADRTVKPSCGPTDEEYAAYSDAVSPKTWAATGDDWTCACCGRRKREVVRRASKGKWSGGIRKLRILVEETDADAIATRMRLFPGYRHELWVGDSYFVDVCSDCADVRRDARQRDRSTPDSHLKLEDIRDALQEVRANAAHVADQALVCERLRKNAPYDSAYEAYSAFRSLVSTLKARMDFRMSRGVPREAVIAELCEDLKYKHSIISDQDQLTLVEWLLARKVRDPREG
;
A
#
# COMPACT_ATOMS: atom_id res chain seq x y z
N MET A 1 9.67 -0.78 22.50
CA MET A 1 10.11 -2.19 22.74
C MET A 1 9.41 -3.20 21.84
N ARG A 2 8.09 -3.10 21.60
CA ARG A 2 7.33 -4.04 20.75
C ARG A 2 8.02 -4.37 19.42
N ASP A 3 8.49 -3.36 18.69
CA ASP A 3 9.12 -3.52 17.36
C ASP A 3 10.59 -3.93 17.40
N LEU A 4 11.17 -4.08 18.61
CA LEU A 4 12.59 -4.33 18.81
C LEU A 4 12.90 -5.78 19.17
N VAL A 5 11.88 -6.60 19.42
CA VAL A 5 12.04 -8.02 19.77
C VAL A 5 12.76 -8.78 18.66
N TRP A 6 12.35 -8.59 17.39
CA TRP A 6 12.98 -9.27 16.24
C TRP A 6 14.40 -8.77 15.94
N PRO A 7 14.66 -7.45 15.89
CA PRO A 7 16.04 -6.94 15.81
C PRO A 7 16.93 -7.45 16.95
N ARG A 8 16.44 -7.44 18.20
CA ARG A 8 17.19 -7.89 19.38
C ARG A 8 17.50 -9.38 19.33
N ALA A 9 16.57 -10.20 18.83
CA ALA A 9 16.83 -11.61 18.58
C ALA A 9 17.95 -11.81 17.54
N GLY A 10 17.98 -10.99 16.49
CA GLY A 10 19.09 -10.97 15.53
C GLY A 10 20.44 -10.61 16.16
N GLU A 11 20.46 -9.64 17.06
CA GLU A 11 21.67 -9.24 17.78
C GLU A 11 22.19 -10.33 18.73
N LEU A 12 21.31 -10.94 19.52
CA LEU A 12 21.69 -11.91 20.56
C LEU A 12 21.96 -13.31 20.00
N LEU A 13 21.21 -13.72 18.98
CA LEU A 13 21.27 -15.08 18.46
C LEU A 13 22.07 -15.19 17.15
N GLY A 14 22.39 -14.07 16.49
CA GLY A 14 23.08 -14.03 15.18
C GLY A 14 22.12 -14.14 14.00
N HIS A 15 22.45 -13.55 12.84
CA HIS A 15 21.51 -13.34 11.73
C HIS A 15 20.84 -14.61 11.13
N ASP A 16 21.41 -15.78 11.34
CA ASP A 16 20.95 -17.09 10.88
C ASP A 16 20.03 -17.82 11.89
N TRP A 17 19.70 -17.20 13.03
CA TRP A 17 18.96 -17.83 14.12
C TRP A 17 17.60 -18.43 13.70
N ARG A 18 16.96 -17.86 12.67
CA ARG A 18 15.68 -18.34 12.14
C ARG A 18 15.78 -19.72 11.48
N ASP A 19 16.94 -20.04 10.93
CA ASP A 19 17.19 -21.33 10.27
C ASP A 19 17.54 -22.41 11.31
N ARG A 20 18.19 -22.02 12.41
CA ARG A 20 18.60 -22.92 13.50
C ARG A 20 17.47 -23.29 14.45
N ILE A 21 16.47 -22.42 14.64
CA ILE A 21 15.42 -22.60 15.65
C ILE A 21 14.02 -22.45 15.01
N PRO A 22 13.47 -23.55 14.46
CA PRO A 22 12.23 -23.51 13.69
C PRO A 22 10.98 -23.34 14.58
N GLY A 23 10.08 -22.42 14.20
CA GLY A 23 8.81 -22.15 14.91
C GLY A 23 8.87 -21.02 15.93
N THR A 24 10.00 -20.32 16.01
CA THR A 24 10.26 -19.20 16.94
C THR A 24 9.44 -17.94 16.69
N GLY A 25 8.83 -17.79 15.51
CA GLY A 25 8.01 -16.62 15.19
C GLY A 25 6.82 -16.44 16.13
N GLU A 26 6.14 -17.54 16.49
CA GLU A 26 5.00 -17.53 17.42
C GLU A 26 5.46 -17.23 18.85
N MET A 27 6.55 -17.85 19.30
CA MET A 27 7.15 -17.61 20.62
C MET A 27 7.59 -16.16 20.78
N LEU A 28 8.24 -15.56 19.77
CA LEU A 28 8.60 -14.14 19.83
C LEU A 28 7.38 -13.22 19.81
N GLY A 29 6.26 -13.66 19.23
CA GLY A 29 4.96 -12.98 19.37
C GLY A 29 4.51 -12.92 20.83
N LEU A 30 4.58 -14.04 21.54
CA LEU A 30 4.26 -14.11 22.98
C LEU A 30 5.23 -13.30 23.84
N VAL A 31 6.54 -13.42 23.58
CA VAL A 31 7.57 -12.61 24.26
C VAL A 31 7.27 -11.14 24.06
N ARG A 32 6.99 -10.72 22.82
CA ARG A 32 6.62 -9.34 22.49
C ARG A 32 5.44 -8.87 23.31
N ASP A 33 4.38 -9.66 23.41
CA ASP A 33 3.18 -9.24 24.13
C ASP A 33 3.43 -9.20 25.65
N LEU A 34 4.24 -10.10 26.20
CA LEU A 34 4.65 -10.11 27.61
C LEU A 34 5.53 -8.92 28.00
N VAL A 35 6.51 -8.55 27.15
CA VAL A 35 7.42 -7.42 27.45
C VAL A 35 6.83 -6.08 27.03
N SER A 36 5.76 -6.06 26.24
CA SER A 36 5.11 -4.82 25.83
C SER A 36 4.36 -4.18 26.99
N ARG A 37 4.44 -2.86 27.08
CA ARG A 37 3.77 -2.09 28.15
C ARG A 37 2.30 -1.81 27.86
N PHE A 38 1.94 -1.84 26.59
CA PHE A 38 0.60 -1.56 26.09
C PHE A 38 0.40 -2.25 24.74
N SER A 39 -0.85 -2.57 24.44
CA SER A 39 -1.28 -3.05 23.12
C SER A 39 -1.19 -1.96 22.07
N GLU A 40 -1.19 -2.34 20.80
CA GLU A 40 -1.25 -1.38 19.69
C GLU A 40 -2.45 -0.44 19.86
N ALA A 41 -2.17 0.86 19.81
CA ALA A 41 -3.17 1.90 19.96
C ALA A 41 -3.01 2.89 18.83
N LEU A 42 -4.12 3.26 18.22
CA LEU A 42 -4.12 4.26 17.18
C LEU A 42 -3.98 5.65 17.79
N VAL A 43 -3.01 6.41 17.30
CA VAL A 43 -2.78 7.81 17.66
C VAL A 43 -2.62 8.66 16.39
N CYS A 44 -2.86 9.97 16.48
CA CYS A 44 -2.56 10.89 15.38
C CYS A 44 -1.06 11.14 15.25
N SER A 45 -0.65 11.72 14.11
CA SER A 45 0.73 12.08 13.79
C SER A 45 1.38 12.92 14.89
N GLU A 46 0.61 13.86 15.46
CA GLU A 46 1.10 14.81 16.45
C GLU A 46 1.35 14.15 17.79
N CYS A 47 0.49 13.24 18.22
CA CYS A 47 0.72 12.43 19.42
C CYS A 47 1.94 11.51 19.24
N ASN A 48 2.13 10.94 18.05
CA ASN A 48 3.31 10.13 17.75
C ASN A 48 4.59 10.98 17.71
N ALA A 49 4.52 12.19 17.15
CA ALA A 49 5.62 13.14 17.14
C ALA A 49 5.94 13.67 18.55
N ALA A 50 4.93 13.81 19.42
CA ALA A 50 5.10 14.22 20.81
C ALA A 50 5.93 13.22 21.62
N ASP A 51 5.70 11.91 21.44
CA ASP A 51 6.55 10.86 22.03
C ASP A 51 8.02 11.01 21.59
N ALA A 52 8.26 11.16 20.28
CA ALA A 52 9.61 11.34 19.75
C ALA A 52 10.28 12.65 20.22
N LYS A 53 9.51 13.74 20.34
CA LYS A 53 10.00 15.03 20.82
C LYS A 53 10.36 14.98 22.30
N ALA A 54 9.52 14.37 23.14
CA ALA A 54 9.79 14.18 24.55
C ALA A 54 11.09 13.40 24.79
N LYS A 55 11.34 12.31 24.04
CA LYS A 55 12.59 11.54 24.14
C LYS A 55 13.84 12.35 23.79
N ARG A 56 13.75 13.23 22.79
CA ARG A 56 14.88 14.09 22.39
C ARG A 56 15.19 15.17 23.43
N GLU A 57 14.18 15.70 24.10
CA GLU A 57 14.31 16.83 25.03
C GLU A 57 14.59 16.39 26.48
N VAL A 58 14.12 15.21 26.89
CA VAL A 58 14.38 14.64 28.21
C VAL A 58 15.63 13.76 28.15
N ALA A 59 16.70 14.21 28.80
CA ALA A 59 17.96 13.45 28.87
C ALA A 59 17.78 12.09 29.56
N GLY A 60 18.44 11.06 29.01
CA GLY A 60 18.52 9.73 29.61
C GLY A 60 17.33 8.81 29.34
N ILE A 61 16.38 9.20 28.49
CA ILE A 61 15.38 8.25 27.96
C ILE A 61 16.03 7.36 26.91
N ASP A 62 15.86 6.04 27.07
CA ASP A 62 16.29 5.07 26.07
C ASP A 62 15.37 5.13 24.82
N ASP A 63 15.94 5.12 23.62
CA ASP A 63 15.20 5.20 22.35
C ASP A 63 14.12 4.11 22.20
N ARG A 64 14.30 2.99 22.90
CA ARG A 64 13.42 1.82 22.89
C ARG A 64 12.22 1.97 23.82
N PHE A 65 12.23 2.97 24.72
CA PHE A 65 11.09 3.34 25.55
C PHE A 65 9.99 3.98 24.69
N THR A 66 8.74 3.92 25.13
CA THR A 66 7.61 4.59 24.46
C THR A 66 6.59 4.95 25.52
N PHE A 67 6.09 6.17 25.48
CA PHE A 67 5.01 6.61 26.36
C PHE A 67 3.68 5.97 25.90
N THR A 68 2.83 5.61 26.86
CA THR A 68 1.46 5.17 26.58
C THR A 68 0.62 6.35 26.10
N VAL A 69 -0.50 6.09 25.42
CA VAL A 69 -1.42 7.15 24.97
C VAL A 69 -1.88 8.06 26.12
N SER A 70 -2.19 7.48 27.28
CA SER A 70 -2.61 8.22 28.47
C SER A 70 -1.50 9.12 29.03
N GLU A 71 -0.25 8.72 28.91
CA GLU A 71 0.89 9.55 29.31
C GLU A 71 1.18 10.65 28.31
N ILE A 72 1.17 10.35 27.01
CA ILE A 72 1.29 11.35 25.94
C ILE A 72 0.24 12.44 26.16
N ARG A 73 -1.01 12.06 26.42
CA ARG A 73 -2.08 13.01 26.74
C ARG A 73 -1.76 13.92 27.93
N SER A 74 -0.98 13.45 28.89
CA SER A 74 -0.67 14.21 30.10
C SER A 74 0.42 15.27 29.93
N PHE A 75 1.30 15.13 28.93
CA PHE A 75 2.38 16.10 28.66
C PHE A 75 2.26 16.79 27.30
N ALA A 76 1.44 16.28 26.37
CA ALA A 76 1.21 16.91 25.08
C ALA A 76 0.17 18.02 25.22
N ILE A 77 0.59 19.26 24.97
CA ILE A 77 -0.25 20.44 24.98
C ILE A 77 -0.75 20.67 23.54
N ALA A 78 -1.99 20.24 23.29
CA ALA A 78 -2.62 20.39 22.00
C ALA A 78 -3.13 21.83 21.78
N ARG A 79 -2.80 22.41 20.62
CA ARG A 79 -3.34 23.69 20.16
C ARG A 79 -3.92 23.53 18.75
N PRO A 80 -5.09 24.14 18.44
CA PRO A 80 -5.67 24.05 17.11
C PRO A 80 -4.69 24.52 16.02
N GLY A 81 -4.50 23.68 15.00
CA GLY A 81 -3.67 23.99 13.82
C GLY A 81 -2.16 24.11 14.09
N ARG A 82 -1.65 23.60 15.22
CA ARG A 82 -0.21 23.63 15.56
C ARG A 82 0.25 22.28 16.10
N ASP A 83 1.54 22.00 15.89
CA ASP A 83 2.23 20.84 16.47
C ASP A 83 2.11 20.87 18.00
N HIS A 84 2.10 19.69 18.64
CA HIS A 84 2.02 19.60 20.09
C HIS A 84 3.24 20.25 20.77
N GLU A 85 2.96 21.17 21.69
CA GLU A 85 3.93 21.63 22.67
C GLU A 85 4.10 20.52 23.73
N ILE A 86 5.30 20.39 24.29
CA ILE A 86 5.63 19.30 25.21
C ILE A 86 5.93 19.90 26.58
N ASP A 87 5.21 19.44 27.59
CA ASP A 87 5.59 19.66 28.98
C ASP A 87 6.75 18.71 29.32
N ILE A 88 7.97 19.24 29.20
CA ILE A 88 9.21 18.49 29.39
C ILE A 88 9.33 17.98 30.82
N GLU A 89 8.90 18.77 31.81
CA GLU A 89 8.97 18.36 33.22
C GLU A 89 8.04 17.19 33.49
N ARG A 90 6.82 17.26 32.96
CA ARG A 90 5.85 16.17 33.09
C ARG A 90 6.33 14.88 32.41
N ALA A 91 6.89 15.00 31.21
CA ALA A 91 7.48 13.86 30.50
C ALA A 91 8.66 13.24 31.28
N ARG A 92 9.51 14.07 31.90
CA ARG A 92 10.62 13.63 32.74
C ARG A 92 10.15 12.88 33.97
N THR A 93 9.17 13.42 34.71
CA THR A 93 8.59 12.74 35.88
C THR A 93 8.03 11.37 35.52
N ILE A 94 7.32 11.26 34.38
CA ILE A 94 6.79 9.98 33.91
C ILE A 94 7.92 9.00 33.60
N TRP A 95 8.97 9.44 32.91
CA TRP A 95 10.13 8.59 32.64
C TRP A 95 10.77 8.09 33.92
N GLU A 96 11.02 8.96 34.90
CA GLU A 96 11.65 8.57 36.18
C GLU A 96 10.83 7.50 36.91
N ILE A 97 9.50 7.63 36.92
CA ILE A 97 8.59 6.63 37.50
C ILE A 97 8.65 5.31 36.72
N GLN A 98 8.70 5.36 35.39
CA GLN A 98 8.61 4.17 34.55
C GLN A 98 9.97 3.48 34.29
N ARG A 99 11.08 4.15 34.58
CA ARG A 99 12.45 3.70 34.28
C ARG A 99 12.73 2.31 34.85
N GLY A 100 12.44 2.09 36.13
CA GLY A 100 12.68 0.78 36.76
C GLY A 100 11.86 -0.36 36.13
N GLY A 101 10.60 -0.10 35.79
CA GLY A 101 9.75 -1.07 35.09
C GLY A 101 10.19 -1.31 33.64
N PHE A 102 10.79 -0.32 32.98
CA PHE A 102 11.37 -0.45 31.65
C PHE A 102 12.64 -1.30 31.66
N GLU A 103 13.57 -1.01 32.56
CA GLU A 103 14.80 -1.79 32.75
C GLU A 103 14.49 -3.26 33.06
N MET A 104 13.49 -3.53 33.89
CA MET A 104 13.05 -4.91 34.17
C MET A 104 12.57 -5.63 32.90
N ARG A 105 11.76 -4.96 32.06
CA ARG A 105 11.27 -5.56 30.81
C ARG A 105 12.38 -5.78 29.79
N LEU A 106 13.41 -4.93 29.75
CA LEU A 106 14.60 -5.17 28.93
C LEU A 106 15.37 -6.41 29.40
N ARG A 107 15.58 -6.57 30.70
CA ARG A 107 16.21 -7.78 31.26
C ARG A 107 15.40 -9.03 30.95
N LEU A 108 14.08 -8.96 31.12
CA LEU A 108 13.18 -10.07 30.80
C LEU A 108 13.23 -10.42 29.30
N LEU A 109 13.27 -9.42 28.42
CA LEU A 109 13.41 -9.64 26.98
C LEU A 109 14.70 -10.39 26.65
N ASP A 110 15.83 -9.91 27.15
CA ASP A 110 17.14 -10.52 26.89
C ASP A 110 17.21 -11.95 27.45
N MET A 111 16.65 -12.18 28.64
CA MET A 111 16.52 -13.52 29.23
C MET A 111 15.70 -14.45 28.34
N LEU A 112 14.48 -14.06 27.97
CA LEU A 112 13.58 -14.91 27.18
C LEU A 112 14.14 -15.23 25.79
N ILE A 113 14.75 -14.25 25.12
CA ILE A 113 15.41 -14.48 23.82
C ILE A 113 16.58 -15.45 23.98
N SER A 114 17.39 -15.29 25.04
CA SER A 114 18.52 -16.18 25.30
C SER A 114 18.07 -17.61 25.56
N GLU A 115 17.02 -17.81 26.37
CA GLU A 115 16.45 -19.14 26.66
C GLU A 115 15.77 -19.78 25.45
N ILE A 116 15.20 -18.98 24.53
CA ILE A 116 14.77 -19.48 23.21
C ILE A 116 16.00 -19.97 22.42
N GLY A 117 17.09 -19.20 22.45
CA GLY A 117 18.35 -19.54 21.79
C GLY A 117 19.00 -20.84 22.25
N THR A 118 18.94 -21.12 23.55
CA THR A 118 19.49 -22.34 24.18
C THR A 118 18.53 -23.53 24.13
N GLY A 119 17.28 -23.31 23.70
CA GLY A 119 16.24 -24.34 23.69
C GLY A 119 15.60 -24.60 25.06
N GLY A 120 15.92 -23.81 26.09
CA GLY A 120 15.30 -23.92 27.42
C GLY A 120 13.79 -23.64 27.42
N LEU A 121 13.29 -22.93 26.40
CA LEU A 121 11.87 -22.67 26.14
C LEU A 121 11.30 -23.48 24.96
N ALA A 122 12.00 -24.51 24.49
CA ALA A 122 11.51 -25.36 23.42
C ALA A 122 10.27 -26.15 23.87
N HIS A 123 9.22 -26.14 23.05
CA HIS A 123 8.02 -26.95 23.27
C HIS A 123 8.07 -28.20 22.38
N ASP A 124 7.80 -29.36 22.96
CA ASP A 124 7.62 -30.59 22.18
C ASP A 124 6.35 -30.45 21.32
N LYS A 125 6.50 -30.62 20.00
CA LYS A 125 5.39 -30.56 19.05
C LYS A 125 4.56 -31.85 19.04
N ALA A 126 5.03 -32.91 19.71
CA ALA A 126 4.29 -34.15 19.87
C ALA A 126 2.99 -33.89 20.66
N GLY A 127 1.86 -33.94 19.95
CA GLY A 127 0.54 -33.79 20.55
C GLY A 127 -0.07 -32.39 20.46
N TRP A 128 0.50 -31.45 19.69
CA TRP A 128 -0.21 -30.23 19.29
C TRP A 128 -1.33 -30.62 18.33
N PRO A 129 -2.61 -30.70 18.77
CA PRO A 129 -3.67 -31.10 17.87
C PRO A 129 -3.96 -29.90 16.98
N GLY A 130 -4.13 -30.12 15.67
CA GLY A 130 -4.63 -29.09 14.73
C GLY A 130 -6.00 -28.48 15.09
N VAL A 131 -6.55 -28.84 16.25
CA VAL A 131 -7.77 -28.33 16.86
C VAL A 131 -7.64 -26.85 17.26
N ILE A 132 -6.48 -26.37 17.73
CA ILE A 132 -6.33 -24.94 18.10
C ILE A 132 -6.35 -24.02 16.87
N PRO A 133 -5.58 -24.27 15.79
CA PRO A 133 -5.73 -23.53 14.53
C PRO A 133 -7.13 -23.64 13.93
N MET A 134 -7.77 -24.81 14.03
CA MET A 134 -9.14 -25.02 13.58
C MET A 134 -10.16 -24.23 14.43
N GLN A 135 -10.04 -24.22 15.76
CA GLN A 135 -10.91 -23.43 16.65
C GLN A 135 -10.69 -21.93 16.50
N LEU A 136 -9.46 -21.47 16.31
CA LEU A 136 -9.15 -20.07 16.02
C LEU A 136 -9.67 -19.66 14.63
N ALA A 137 -9.55 -20.54 13.62
CA ALA A 137 -10.14 -20.33 12.29
C ALA A 137 -11.68 -20.40 12.29
N MET A 138 -12.27 -21.07 13.28
CA MET A 138 -13.71 -21.11 13.54
C MET A 138 -14.15 -20.14 14.65
N GLY A 139 -13.28 -19.21 15.06
CA GLY A 139 -13.65 -18.15 15.98
C GLY A 139 -14.74 -17.29 15.35
N GLY A 140 -15.77 -16.91 16.10
CA GLY A 140 -16.93 -16.19 15.55
C GLY A 140 -16.57 -14.94 14.75
N GLN A 141 -15.56 -14.17 15.18
CA GLN A 141 -15.07 -13.02 14.41
C GLN A 141 -14.41 -13.40 13.08
N GLU A 142 -13.59 -14.45 13.06
CA GLU A 142 -12.89 -14.89 11.85
C GLU A 142 -13.89 -15.51 10.84
N MET A 143 -14.88 -16.26 11.33
CA MET A 143 -15.97 -16.77 10.48
C MET A 143 -16.81 -15.64 9.89
N LEU A 144 -17.19 -14.64 10.70
CA LEU A 144 -17.91 -13.46 10.21
C LEU A 144 -17.08 -12.67 9.20
N TRP A 145 -15.79 -12.51 9.46
CA TRP A 145 -14.87 -11.83 8.55
C TRP A 145 -14.73 -12.58 7.22
N ARG A 146 -14.58 -13.90 7.24
CA ARG A 146 -14.54 -14.73 6.03
C ARG A 146 -15.85 -14.71 5.26
N ALA A 147 -16.99 -14.88 5.94
CA ALA A 147 -18.31 -14.80 5.32
C ALA A 147 -18.54 -13.43 4.68
N PHE A 148 -18.11 -12.36 5.37
CA PHE A 148 -18.14 -11.02 4.82
C PHE A 148 -17.26 -10.91 3.56
N LEU A 149 -15.99 -11.34 3.61
CA LEU A 149 -15.08 -11.32 2.46
C LEU A 149 -15.59 -12.13 1.27
N ASP A 150 -16.23 -13.27 1.52
CA ASP A 150 -16.86 -14.08 0.48
C ASP A 150 -18.05 -13.36 -0.15
N GLN A 151 -18.88 -12.68 0.65
CA GLN A 151 -19.99 -11.88 0.13
C GLN A 151 -19.55 -10.67 -0.70
N VAL A 152 -18.38 -10.08 -0.41
CA VAL A 152 -17.87 -8.91 -1.13
C VAL A 152 -16.80 -9.26 -2.17
N ARG A 153 -16.55 -10.54 -2.47
CA ARG A 153 -15.38 -10.94 -3.29
C ARG A 153 -15.32 -10.27 -4.67
N GLU A 154 -16.47 -10.18 -5.33
CA GLU A 154 -16.70 -9.61 -6.67
C GLU A 154 -17.58 -8.35 -6.59
N ASP A 155 -17.29 -7.51 -5.59
CA ASP A 155 -18.06 -6.31 -5.27
C ASP A 155 -17.11 -5.16 -4.92
N GLU A 156 -17.48 -3.95 -5.31
CA GLU A 156 -16.65 -2.76 -5.07
C GLU A 156 -16.41 -2.47 -3.58
N ARG A 157 -17.31 -2.91 -2.68
CA ARG A 157 -17.17 -2.74 -1.23
C ARG A 157 -15.87 -3.35 -0.69
N ARG A 158 -15.33 -4.37 -1.36
CA ARG A 158 -14.03 -4.96 -1.02
C ARG A 158 -12.88 -3.99 -1.28
N GLY A 159 -12.91 -3.33 -2.43
CA GLY A 159 -11.99 -2.25 -2.78
C GLY A 159 -12.07 -1.12 -1.77
N GLU A 160 -13.30 -0.64 -1.51
CA GLU A 160 -13.58 0.43 -0.57
C GLU A 160 -13.03 0.17 0.83
N LEU A 161 -13.23 -1.03 1.39
CA LEU A 161 -12.70 -1.35 2.73
C LEU A 161 -11.18 -1.35 2.79
N SER A 162 -10.52 -1.91 1.76
CA SER A 162 -9.07 -1.86 1.66
C SER A 162 -8.56 -0.42 1.51
N GLY A 163 -9.29 0.39 0.74
CA GLY A 163 -9.08 1.82 0.56
C GLY A 163 -9.24 2.60 1.86
N LEU A 164 -10.30 2.37 2.62
CA LEU A 164 -10.60 3.02 3.90
C LEU A 164 -9.48 2.82 4.91
N ARG A 165 -8.93 1.60 5.04
CA ARG A 165 -7.78 1.35 5.91
C ARG A 165 -6.56 2.17 5.48
N ARG A 166 -6.27 2.20 4.18
CA ARG A 166 -5.14 2.96 3.63
C ARG A 166 -5.34 4.47 3.79
N GLU A 167 -6.53 4.98 3.51
CA GLU A 167 -6.91 6.37 3.68
C GLU A 167 -6.82 6.78 5.15
N PHE A 168 -7.32 5.93 6.05
CA PHE A 168 -7.24 6.17 7.49
C PHE A 168 -5.80 6.25 7.98
N LEU A 169 -4.94 5.30 7.59
CA LEU A 169 -3.51 5.33 7.93
C LEU A 169 -2.80 6.53 7.30
N THR A 170 -3.19 6.93 6.09
CA THR A 170 -2.63 8.09 5.41
C THR A 170 -3.01 9.38 6.15
N ARG A 171 -4.28 9.52 6.54
CA ARG A 171 -4.81 10.65 7.32
C ARG A 171 -4.23 10.72 8.72
N SER A 172 -3.99 9.57 9.36
CA SER A 172 -3.43 9.55 10.72
C SER A 172 -1.99 10.04 10.76
N VAL A 173 -1.24 9.99 9.66
CA VAL A 173 0.15 10.48 9.57
C VAL A 173 0.29 11.81 8.83
N SER A 174 -0.78 12.32 8.21
CA SER A 174 -0.72 13.58 7.48
C SER A 174 -1.11 14.75 8.38
N LEU A 175 -0.38 15.86 8.21
CA LEU A 175 -0.62 17.15 8.86
C LEU A 175 -1.88 17.83 8.29
N ASP A 176 -3.02 17.13 8.27
CA ASP A 176 -4.26 17.51 7.57
C ASP A 176 -4.87 18.83 8.09
N SER A 177 -4.52 19.26 9.30
CA SER A 177 -4.93 20.55 9.85
C SER A 177 -4.11 21.74 9.33
N ARG A 178 -2.98 21.48 8.66
CA ARG A 178 -2.08 22.52 8.15
C ARG A 178 -2.39 22.77 6.68
N ARG A 179 -2.95 23.94 6.37
CA ARG A 179 -2.96 24.43 4.99
C ARG A 179 -1.52 24.45 4.49
N LEU A 180 -1.20 23.59 3.52
CA LEU A 180 0.12 23.62 2.88
C LEU A 180 0.27 24.99 2.23
N ALA A 181 1.34 25.70 2.59
CA ALA A 181 1.66 26.96 1.93
C ALA A 181 1.89 26.69 0.44
N ASP A 182 1.53 27.66 -0.41
CA ASP A 182 1.82 27.56 -1.81
C ASP A 182 3.33 27.39 -2.04
N ARG A 183 3.67 26.46 -2.94
CA ARG A 183 5.06 26.29 -3.35
C ARG A 183 5.54 27.58 -4.00
N THR A 184 6.55 28.20 -3.39
CA THR A 184 7.30 29.26 -4.06
C THR A 184 8.01 28.67 -5.27
N VAL A 185 7.76 29.27 -6.43
CA VAL A 185 8.46 28.96 -7.68
C VAL A 185 9.94 29.28 -7.47
N LYS A 186 10.79 28.26 -7.56
CA LYS A 186 12.25 28.46 -7.53
C LYS A 186 12.79 28.65 -8.96
N PRO A 187 13.91 29.36 -9.12
CA PRO A 187 14.61 29.44 -10.39
C PRO A 187 14.97 28.04 -10.90
N SER A 188 14.85 27.83 -12.21
CA SER A 188 15.30 26.59 -12.87
C SER A 188 16.81 26.46 -12.75
N CYS A 189 17.29 25.35 -12.20
CA CYS A 189 18.70 25.02 -12.12
C CYS A 189 18.87 23.58 -12.58
N GLY A 190 19.38 23.43 -13.80
CA GLY A 190 19.70 22.14 -14.41
C GLY A 190 21.11 21.67 -14.06
N PRO A 191 21.38 20.35 -14.17
CA PRO A 191 22.70 19.78 -13.89
C PRO A 191 23.71 20.09 -15.01
N THR A 192 24.99 20.15 -14.67
CA THR A 192 26.07 20.04 -15.68
C THR A 192 26.07 18.65 -16.33
N ASP A 193 26.88 18.44 -17.37
CA ASP A 193 26.95 17.15 -18.04
C ASP A 193 27.56 16.07 -17.14
N GLU A 194 28.57 16.40 -16.34
CA GLU A 194 29.13 15.45 -15.36
C GLU A 194 28.12 15.13 -14.25
N GLU A 195 27.39 16.13 -13.76
CA GLU A 195 26.36 15.93 -12.74
C GLU A 195 25.20 15.07 -13.26
N TYR A 196 24.81 15.26 -14.52
CA TYR A 196 23.77 14.47 -15.16
C TYR A 196 24.22 13.02 -15.37
N ALA A 197 25.44 12.81 -15.85
CA ALA A 197 26.00 11.47 -16.04
C ALA A 197 26.13 10.69 -14.72
N ALA A 198 26.44 11.38 -13.61
CA ALA A 198 26.50 10.79 -12.27
C ALA A 198 25.12 10.59 -11.61
N TYR A 199 24.05 11.14 -12.19
CA TYR A 199 22.74 11.14 -11.55
C TYR A 199 21.96 9.84 -11.80
N SER A 200 21.42 9.28 -10.71
CA SER A 200 20.40 8.24 -10.74
C SER A 200 19.22 8.64 -9.87
N ASP A 201 18.01 8.41 -10.37
CA ASP A 201 16.79 8.57 -9.58
C ASP A 201 16.79 7.60 -8.39
N ALA A 202 16.53 8.12 -7.19
CA ALA A 202 16.49 7.34 -5.96
C ALA A 202 15.21 6.50 -5.82
N VAL A 203 14.12 6.87 -6.50
CA VAL A 203 12.82 6.19 -6.36
C VAL A 203 12.68 5.05 -7.36
N SER A 204 13.09 5.27 -8.61
CA SER A 204 13.02 4.27 -9.68
C SER A 204 14.32 4.20 -10.49
N PRO A 205 15.44 3.76 -9.86
CA PRO A 205 16.74 3.69 -10.51
C PRO A 205 16.73 2.78 -11.74
N LYS A 206 15.96 1.68 -11.70
CA LYS A 206 15.82 0.75 -12.83
C LYS A 206 15.18 1.39 -14.04
N THR A 207 14.04 2.08 -13.87
CA THR A 207 13.36 2.78 -14.96
C THR A 207 14.25 3.89 -15.53
N TRP A 208 14.87 4.69 -14.66
CA TRP A 208 15.79 5.75 -15.07
C TRP A 208 16.95 5.26 -15.94
N ALA A 209 17.56 4.13 -15.56
CA ALA A 209 18.68 3.52 -16.28
C ALA A 209 18.23 2.87 -17.60
N ALA A 210 17.04 2.27 -17.64
CA ALA A 210 16.52 1.60 -18.83
C ALA A 210 16.01 2.57 -19.90
N THR A 211 15.56 3.77 -19.51
CA THR A 211 15.05 4.77 -20.46
C THR A 211 16.19 5.51 -21.15
N GLY A 212 16.16 5.59 -22.48
CA GLY A 212 17.13 6.33 -23.30
C GLY A 212 17.11 7.85 -23.05
N ASP A 213 18.19 8.54 -23.42
CA ASP A 213 18.31 9.99 -23.23
C ASP A 213 17.49 10.80 -24.23
N ASP A 214 17.03 10.18 -25.32
CA ASP A 214 16.09 10.69 -26.31
C ASP A 214 14.63 10.68 -25.82
N TRP A 215 14.35 10.05 -24.68
CA TRP A 215 13.00 9.98 -24.12
C TRP A 215 12.41 11.36 -23.83
N THR A 216 11.13 11.48 -24.17
CA THR A 216 10.29 12.63 -23.85
C THR A 216 9.06 12.19 -23.06
N CYS A 217 8.69 12.95 -22.04
CA CYS A 217 7.49 12.71 -21.24
C CYS A 217 6.21 12.74 -22.10
N ALA A 218 5.43 11.66 -22.09
CA ALA A 218 4.17 11.55 -22.84
C ALA A 218 3.10 12.58 -22.42
N CYS A 219 3.24 13.18 -21.23
CA CYS A 219 2.35 14.20 -20.72
C CYS A 219 2.81 15.62 -21.07
N CYS A 220 3.97 16.04 -20.56
CA CYS A 220 4.46 17.43 -20.65
C CYS A 220 5.54 17.68 -21.71
N GLY A 221 5.99 16.64 -22.44
CA GLY A 221 6.97 16.76 -23.51
C GLY A 221 8.43 16.97 -23.07
N ARG A 222 8.71 17.11 -21.77
CA ARG A 222 10.09 17.29 -21.26
C ARG A 222 10.98 16.10 -21.58
N ARG A 223 12.22 16.38 -21.97
CA ARG A 223 13.29 15.40 -22.15
C ARG A 223 13.81 14.90 -20.81
N LYS A 224 14.44 13.73 -20.80
CA LYS A 224 15.01 13.11 -19.59
C LYS A 224 15.88 14.06 -18.77
N ARG A 225 16.81 14.80 -19.40
CA ARG A 225 17.68 15.78 -18.73
C ARG A 225 16.92 16.96 -18.13
N GLU A 226 15.81 17.39 -18.75
CA GLU A 226 14.99 18.52 -18.30
C GLU A 226 14.14 18.19 -17.06
N VAL A 227 14.06 16.91 -16.68
CA VAL A 227 13.37 16.49 -15.45
C VAL A 227 14.24 16.69 -14.21
N VAL A 228 15.57 16.60 -14.37
CA VAL A 228 16.53 16.67 -13.25
C VAL A 228 16.63 18.11 -12.75
N ARG A 229 16.41 18.32 -11.46
CA ARG A 229 16.47 19.64 -10.83
C ARG A 229 16.99 19.59 -9.41
N ARG A 230 17.50 20.71 -8.92
CA ARG A 230 18.01 20.83 -7.56
C ARG A 230 16.86 20.98 -6.55
N ALA A 231 16.79 20.07 -5.58
CA ALA A 231 15.82 20.09 -4.49
C ALA A 231 16.17 21.14 -3.42
N SER A 232 15.23 21.41 -2.51
CA SER A 232 15.40 22.39 -1.42
C SER A 232 16.59 22.12 -0.50
N LYS A 233 17.03 20.86 -0.38
CA LYS A 233 18.20 20.43 0.42
C LYS A 233 19.50 20.35 -0.40
N GLY A 234 19.53 20.98 -1.59
CA GLY A 234 20.71 21.03 -2.45
C GLY A 234 21.01 19.76 -3.26
N LYS A 235 20.27 18.66 -3.04
CA LYS A 235 20.41 17.39 -3.76
C LYS A 235 19.66 17.39 -5.09
N TRP A 236 20.15 16.65 -6.08
CA TRP A 236 19.45 16.41 -7.34
C TRP A 236 18.20 15.55 -7.13
N SER A 237 17.12 15.90 -7.84
CA SER A 237 15.83 15.22 -7.82
C SER A 237 15.21 15.21 -9.21
N GLY A 238 14.35 14.24 -9.46
CA GLY A 238 13.71 14.02 -10.75
C GLY A 238 13.57 12.52 -10.97
N GLY A 239 12.94 12.13 -12.06
CA GLY A 239 12.87 10.74 -12.44
C GLY A 239 11.73 10.45 -13.40
N ILE A 240 11.63 9.19 -13.79
CA ILE A 240 10.61 8.69 -14.70
C ILE A 240 9.72 7.75 -13.91
N ARG A 241 8.41 7.85 -14.10
CA ARG A 241 7.40 7.09 -13.37
C ARG A 241 6.46 6.44 -14.37
N LYS A 242 6.02 5.23 -14.05
CA LYS A 242 4.96 4.55 -14.80
C LYS A 242 3.60 5.09 -14.38
N LEU A 243 2.93 5.79 -15.29
CA LEU A 243 1.53 6.18 -15.15
C LEU A 243 0.66 5.12 -15.82
N ARG A 244 -0.31 4.57 -15.07
CA ARG A 244 -1.28 3.63 -15.63
C ARG A 244 -2.29 4.39 -16.48
N ILE A 245 -2.51 3.94 -17.70
CA ILE A 245 -3.56 4.39 -18.61
C ILE A 245 -4.65 3.33 -18.64
N LEU A 246 -5.89 3.78 -18.51
CA LEU A 246 -7.08 2.95 -18.61
C LEU A 246 -7.74 3.20 -19.96
N VAL A 247 -8.03 2.13 -20.68
CA VAL A 247 -8.74 2.17 -21.96
C VAL A 247 -10.19 1.79 -21.71
N GLU A 248 -11.10 2.67 -22.11
CA GLU A 248 -12.53 2.41 -21.98
C GLU A 248 -12.93 1.24 -22.91
N GLU A 249 -13.76 0.33 -22.40
CA GLU A 249 -14.38 -0.72 -23.19
C GLU A 249 -15.59 -0.16 -23.93
N THR A 250 -15.67 -0.45 -25.23
CA THR A 250 -16.77 0.00 -26.08
C THR A 250 -17.53 -1.16 -26.74
N ASP A 251 -17.02 -2.39 -26.64
CA ASP A 251 -17.71 -3.58 -27.14
C ASP A 251 -18.95 -3.89 -26.28
N ALA A 252 -20.14 -3.67 -26.85
CA ALA A 252 -21.41 -3.84 -26.17
C ALA A 252 -21.63 -5.28 -25.67
N ASP A 253 -21.17 -6.29 -26.42
CA ASP A 253 -21.32 -7.69 -26.05
C ASP A 253 -20.40 -8.04 -24.88
N ALA A 254 -19.17 -7.51 -24.88
CA ALA A 254 -18.25 -7.66 -23.76
C ALA A 254 -18.76 -6.97 -22.50
N ILE A 255 -19.34 -5.78 -22.63
CA ILE A 255 -19.97 -5.05 -21.53
C ILE A 255 -21.12 -5.86 -20.95
N ALA A 256 -22.08 -6.30 -21.78
CA ALA A 256 -23.23 -7.07 -21.34
C ALA A 256 -22.81 -8.38 -20.65
N THR A 257 -21.80 -9.05 -21.18
CA THR A 257 -21.23 -10.27 -20.59
C THR A 257 -20.63 -9.99 -19.21
N ARG A 258 -19.85 -8.92 -19.08
CA ARG A 258 -19.21 -8.56 -17.81
C ARG A 258 -20.20 -8.04 -16.76
N MET A 259 -21.29 -7.38 -17.16
CA MET A 259 -22.40 -7.03 -16.25
C MET A 259 -22.98 -8.27 -15.57
N ARG A 260 -23.14 -9.36 -16.32
CA ARG A 260 -23.64 -10.63 -15.77
C ARG A 260 -22.66 -11.27 -14.79
N LEU A 261 -21.36 -11.20 -15.09
CA LEU A 261 -20.31 -11.82 -14.27
C LEU A 261 -19.99 -11.02 -12.98
N PHE A 262 -20.14 -9.69 -13.03
CA PHE A 262 -19.68 -8.77 -11.98
C PHE A 262 -20.78 -7.78 -11.56
N PRO A 263 -21.97 -8.23 -11.14
CA PRO A 263 -23.10 -7.35 -10.84
C PRO A 263 -22.91 -6.47 -9.60
N GLY A 264 -21.90 -6.75 -8.76
CA GLY A 264 -21.58 -6.01 -7.53
C GLY A 264 -20.73 -4.75 -7.74
N TYR A 265 -20.45 -4.36 -8.98
CA TYR A 265 -19.70 -3.14 -9.31
C TYR A 265 -20.62 -2.08 -9.92
N ARG A 266 -20.25 -0.80 -9.78
CA ARG A 266 -20.90 0.27 -10.53
C ARG A 266 -20.63 0.10 -12.03
N HIS A 267 -21.70 0.27 -12.82
CA HIS A 267 -21.68 0.08 -14.28
C HIS A 267 -21.77 1.41 -15.04
N GLU A 268 -21.27 2.50 -14.44
CA GLU A 268 -21.23 3.83 -15.03
C GLU A 268 -20.18 3.96 -16.14
N LEU A 269 -19.10 3.17 -16.06
CA LEU A 269 -18.00 3.14 -17.01
C LEU A 269 -17.38 1.73 -17.05
N TRP A 270 -16.74 1.39 -18.15
CA TRP A 270 -16.11 0.09 -18.36
C TRP A 270 -14.66 0.25 -18.80
N VAL A 271 -13.73 -0.45 -18.13
CA VAL A 271 -12.33 -0.52 -18.55
C VAL A 271 -12.11 -1.84 -19.28
N GLY A 272 -11.62 -1.77 -20.52
CA GLY A 272 -11.33 -2.93 -21.38
C GLY A 272 -9.86 -3.32 -21.41
N ASP A 273 -8.97 -2.35 -21.24
CA ASP A 273 -7.53 -2.59 -21.14
C ASP A 273 -6.85 -1.60 -20.18
N SER A 274 -5.64 -1.95 -19.74
CA SER A 274 -4.75 -1.01 -19.07
C SER A 274 -3.31 -1.25 -19.45
N TYR A 275 -2.56 -0.17 -19.66
CA TYR A 275 -1.12 -0.22 -19.92
C TYR A 275 -0.42 0.88 -19.13
N PHE A 276 0.91 0.85 -19.11
CA PHE A 276 1.72 1.89 -18.48
C PHE A 276 2.39 2.75 -19.53
N VAL A 277 2.52 4.04 -19.23
CA VAL A 277 3.35 4.98 -19.98
C VAL A 277 4.33 5.64 -19.04
N ASP A 278 5.52 5.89 -19.54
CA ASP A 278 6.54 6.61 -18.79
C ASP A 278 6.28 8.12 -18.85
N VAL A 279 6.13 8.74 -17.69
CA VAL A 279 5.99 10.18 -17.50
C VAL A 279 7.05 10.69 -16.54
N CYS A 280 7.34 11.99 -16.55
CA CYS A 280 8.25 12.55 -15.57
C CYS A 280 7.65 12.51 -14.15
N SER A 281 8.51 12.51 -13.14
CA SER A 281 8.12 12.48 -11.73
C SER A 281 7.11 13.56 -11.36
N ASP A 282 7.20 14.74 -11.99
CA ASP A 282 6.30 15.85 -11.68
C ASP A 282 4.91 15.65 -12.24
N CYS A 283 4.76 15.11 -13.46
CA CYS A 283 3.46 14.75 -14.01
C CYS A 283 2.80 13.65 -13.16
N ALA A 284 3.57 12.65 -12.73
CA ALA A 284 3.08 11.60 -11.85
C ALA A 284 2.65 12.11 -10.46
N ASP A 285 3.27 13.20 -10.00
CA ASP A 285 3.01 13.79 -8.69
C ASP A 285 1.79 14.73 -8.67
N VAL A 286 1.26 15.17 -9.82
CA VAL A 286 0.11 16.11 -9.90
C VAL A 286 -1.08 15.64 -9.06
N ARG A 287 -1.49 14.38 -9.22
CA ARG A 287 -2.59 13.80 -8.42
C ARG A 287 -2.29 13.81 -6.92
N ARG A 288 -1.07 13.41 -6.54
CA ARG A 288 -0.67 13.30 -5.15
C ARG A 288 -0.65 14.69 -4.49
N ASP A 289 -0.08 15.68 -5.18
CA ASP A 289 0.04 17.04 -4.70
C ASP A 289 -1.35 17.70 -4.54
N ALA A 290 -2.30 17.44 -5.45
CA ALA A 290 -3.69 17.89 -5.32
C ALA A 290 -4.38 17.29 -4.09
N ARG A 291 -4.27 15.98 -3.88
CA ARG A 291 -4.85 15.31 -2.70
C ARG A 291 -4.20 15.71 -1.39
N GLN A 292 -2.92 16.05 -1.39
CA GLN A 292 -2.25 16.60 -0.21
C GLN A 292 -2.78 17.98 0.17
N ARG A 293 -3.28 18.76 -0.78
CA ARG A 293 -3.90 20.08 -0.55
C ARG A 293 -5.38 19.96 -0.19
N ASP A 294 -6.10 19.03 -0.81
CA ASP A 294 -7.51 18.74 -0.55
C ASP A 294 -7.75 17.22 -0.42
N ARG A 295 -7.76 16.74 0.82
CA ARG A 295 -8.02 15.33 1.16
C ARG A 295 -9.49 14.91 1.01
N SER A 296 -10.40 15.85 0.73
CA SER A 296 -11.78 15.51 0.35
C SER A 296 -11.87 15.05 -1.11
N THR A 297 -10.84 15.34 -1.92
CA THR A 297 -10.77 14.90 -3.31
C THR A 297 -10.47 13.40 -3.38
N PRO A 298 -11.21 12.62 -4.19
CA PRO A 298 -11.03 11.17 -4.30
C PRO A 298 -9.68 10.78 -4.90
N ASP A 299 -9.21 9.56 -4.65
CA ASP A 299 -7.95 9.03 -5.20
C ASP A 299 -8.07 8.44 -6.61
N SER A 300 -8.91 9.07 -7.42
CA SER A 300 -9.33 8.50 -8.69
C SER A 300 -8.29 8.61 -9.79
N HIS A 301 -8.60 8.02 -10.94
CA HIS A 301 -7.75 8.04 -12.12
C HIS A 301 -7.67 9.44 -12.75
N LEU A 302 -6.49 9.84 -13.24
CA LEU A 302 -6.32 10.97 -14.14
C LEU A 302 -5.84 10.45 -15.49
N LYS A 303 -6.51 10.86 -16.57
CA LYS A 303 -6.03 10.61 -17.92
C LYS A 303 -4.80 11.48 -18.20
N LEU A 304 -4.03 11.12 -19.22
CA LEU A 304 -2.90 11.95 -19.67
C LEU A 304 -3.34 13.36 -20.07
N GLU A 305 -4.50 13.45 -20.73
CA GLU A 305 -5.14 14.71 -21.12
C GLU A 305 -5.53 15.54 -19.89
N ASP A 306 -6.11 14.94 -18.85
CA ASP A 306 -6.46 15.65 -17.62
C ASP A 306 -5.22 16.27 -16.95
N ILE A 307 -4.10 15.53 -16.91
CA ILE A 307 -2.85 16.07 -16.36
C ILE A 307 -2.35 17.20 -17.25
N ARG A 308 -2.30 16.98 -18.58
CA ARG A 308 -1.77 17.96 -19.54
C ARG A 308 -2.55 19.28 -19.50
N ASP A 309 -3.87 19.22 -19.50
CA ASP A 309 -4.76 20.38 -19.46
C ASP A 309 -4.62 21.15 -18.14
N ALA A 310 -4.26 20.46 -17.06
CA ALA A 310 -4.03 21.08 -15.76
C ALA A 310 -2.65 21.71 -15.60
N LEU A 311 -1.68 21.46 -16.48
CA LEU A 311 -0.36 22.08 -16.39
C LEU A 311 -0.42 23.54 -16.86
N GLN A 312 -0.26 24.48 -15.92
CA GLN A 312 -0.21 25.90 -16.23
C GLN A 312 1.15 26.32 -16.77
N GLU A 313 2.23 25.72 -16.25
CA GLU A 313 3.58 26.05 -16.70
C GLU A 313 4.50 24.82 -16.70
N VAL A 314 5.14 24.60 -17.85
CA VAL A 314 6.14 23.55 -18.06
C VAL A 314 7.48 24.20 -18.35
N ARG A 315 8.42 24.06 -17.40
CA ARG A 315 9.78 24.57 -17.52
C ARG A 315 10.79 23.44 -17.37
N ALA A 316 11.88 23.53 -18.14
CA ALA A 316 13.03 22.67 -17.95
C ALA A 316 13.63 22.86 -16.54
N ASN A 317 14.02 21.75 -15.92
CA ASN A 317 14.71 21.70 -14.63
C ASN A 317 13.96 22.43 -13.50
N ALA A 318 12.62 22.47 -13.57
CA ALA A 318 11.73 23.03 -12.56
C ALA A 318 10.56 22.09 -12.27
N ALA A 319 9.92 22.28 -11.11
CA ALA A 319 8.69 21.57 -10.79
C ALA A 319 7.52 22.15 -11.59
N HIS A 320 6.54 21.31 -11.91
CA HIS A 320 5.31 21.79 -12.55
C HIS A 320 4.49 22.68 -11.62
N VAL A 321 3.87 23.69 -12.24
CA VAL A 321 2.74 24.41 -11.64
C VAL A 321 1.48 23.89 -12.33
N ALA A 322 0.57 23.34 -11.53
CA ALA A 322 -0.69 22.78 -12.03
C ALA A 322 -1.87 23.48 -11.37
N ASP A 323 -2.94 23.69 -12.14
CA ASP A 323 -4.22 24.18 -11.67
C ASP A 323 -4.87 23.14 -10.74
N GLN A 324 -4.73 23.35 -9.44
CA GLN A 324 -5.20 22.41 -8.44
C GLN A 324 -6.73 22.27 -8.43
N ALA A 325 -7.45 23.33 -8.75
CA ALA A 325 -8.92 23.29 -8.80
C ALA A 325 -9.37 22.39 -9.96
N LEU A 326 -8.76 22.56 -11.14
CA LEU A 326 -9.03 21.72 -12.29
C LEU A 326 -8.65 20.25 -12.03
N VAL A 327 -7.49 19.98 -11.42
CA VAL A 327 -7.10 18.61 -11.05
C VAL A 327 -8.14 17.97 -10.11
N CYS A 328 -8.58 18.69 -9.08
CA CYS A 328 -9.59 18.17 -8.15
C CYS A 328 -10.95 17.96 -8.82
N GLU A 329 -11.33 18.81 -9.77
CA GLU A 329 -12.54 18.62 -10.60
C GLU A 329 -12.42 17.34 -11.45
N ARG A 330 -11.30 17.14 -12.16
CA ARG A 330 -11.07 15.95 -12.97
C ARG A 330 -11.04 14.67 -12.16
N LEU A 331 -10.44 14.69 -10.97
CA LEU A 331 -10.47 13.56 -10.05
C LEU A 331 -11.89 13.18 -9.64
N ARG A 332 -12.75 14.16 -9.32
CA ARG A 332 -14.16 13.90 -8.99
C ARG A 332 -14.94 13.36 -10.19
N LYS A 333 -14.73 13.94 -11.38
CA LYS A 333 -15.36 13.49 -12.62
C LYS A 333 -14.95 12.06 -12.99
N ASN A 334 -13.71 11.68 -12.72
CA ASN A 334 -13.16 10.37 -13.02
C ASN A 334 -13.39 9.34 -11.89
N ALA A 335 -14.15 9.66 -10.84
CA ALA A 335 -14.49 8.70 -9.78
C ALA A 335 -15.04 7.34 -10.28
N PRO A 336 -15.84 7.27 -11.38
CA PRO A 336 -16.31 5.99 -11.91
C PRO A 336 -15.21 5.03 -12.36
N TYR A 337 -14.00 5.54 -12.67
CA TYR A 337 -12.87 4.70 -13.07
C TYR A 337 -12.40 3.75 -11.97
N ASP A 338 -12.61 4.09 -10.69
CA ASP A 338 -12.15 3.26 -9.59
C ASP A 338 -12.90 1.92 -9.57
N SER A 339 -14.23 1.96 -9.57
CA SER A 339 -15.07 0.77 -9.65
C SER A 339 -14.87 0.02 -10.98
N ALA A 340 -14.79 0.75 -12.10
CA ALA A 340 -14.59 0.15 -13.42
C ALA A 340 -13.24 -0.58 -13.54
N TYR A 341 -12.18 -0.05 -12.95
CA TYR A 341 -10.86 -0.68 -12.95
C TYR A 341 -10.79 -1.88 -12.00
N GLU A 342 -11.49 -1.85 -10.87
CA GLU A 342 -11.62 -3.02 -9.99
C GLU A 342 -12.37 -4.15 -10.67
N ALA A 343 -13.50 -3.86 -11.32
CA ALA A 343 -14.25 -4.83 -12.13
C ALA A 343 -13.39 -5.41 -13.26
N TYR A 344 -12.59 -4.58 -13.93
CA TYR A 344 -11.62 -5.03 -14.93
C TYR A 344 -10.52 -5.92 -14.34
N SER A 345 -10.02 -5.59 -13.15
CA SER A 345 -9.01 -6.39 -12.46
C SER A 345 -9.54 -7.76 -12.03
N ALA A 346 -10.78 -7.81 -11.53
CA ALA A 346 -11.51 -9.04 -11.22
C ALA A 346 -11.70 -9.90 -12.47
N PHE A 347 -12.19 -9.30 -13.56
CA PHE A 347 -12.31 -9.94 -14.88
C PHE A 347 -10.99 -10.56 -15.35
N ARG A 348 -9.90 -9.79 -15.28
CA ARG A 348 -8.55 -10.27 -15.61
C ARG A 348 -8.13 -11.47 -14.79
N SER A 349 -8.34 -11.40 -13.48
CA SER A 349 -7.99 -12.45 -12.54
C SER A 349 -8.76 -13.74 -12.88
N LEU A 350 -10.05 -13.62 -13.19
CA LEU A 350 -10.89 -14.74 -13.60
C LEU A 350 -10.36 -15.40 -14.89
N VAL A 351 -10.11 -14.61 -15.95
CA VAL A 351 -9.57 -15.12 -17.21
C VAL A 351 -8.22 -15.82 -16.99
N SER A 352 -7.30 -15.20 -16.27
CA SER A 352 -5.98 -15.77 -15.99
C SER A 352 -6.07 -17.06 -15.18
N THR A 353 -6.99 -17.12 -14.21
CA THR A 353 -7.19 -18.29 -13.35
C THR A 353 -7.76 -19.46 -14.15
N LEU A 354 -8.75 -19.22 -15.01
CA LEU A 354 -9.35 -20.23 -15.87
C LEU A 354 -8.31 -20.82 -16.82
N LYS A 355 -7.51 -19.96 -17.47
CA LYS A 355 -6.43 -20.41 -18.37
C LYS A 355 -5.35 -21.21 -17.65
N ALA A 356 -4.85 -20.71 -16.53
CA ALA A 356 -3.81 -21.40 -15.76
C ALA A 356 -4.28 -22.79 -15.29
N ARG A 357 -5.57 -22.92 -14.90
CA ARG A 357 -6.15 -24.22 -14.55
C ARG A 357 -6.34 -25.12 -15.76
N MET A 358 -6.80 -24.58 -16.89
CA MET A 358 -6.90 -25.30 -18.14
C MET A 358 -5.55 -25.93 -18.50
N ASP A 359 -4.50 -25.10 -18.57
CA ASP A 359 -3.15 -25.53 -18.91
C ASP A 359 -2.62 -26.56 -17.90
N PHE A 360 -2.79 -26.30 -16.59
CA PHE A 360 -2.33 -27.21 -15.54
C PHE A 360 -3.02 -28.58 -15.59
N ARG A 361 -4.35 -28.62 -15.73
CA ARG A 361 -5.10 -29.90 -15.78
C ARG A 361 -4.81 -30.66 -17.07
N MET A 362 -4.77 -29.97 -18.21
CA MET A 362 -4.43 -30.59 -19.49
C MET A 362 -3.01 -31.15 -19.51
N SER A 363 -2.04 -30.48 -18.88
CA SER A 363 -0.66 -30.99 -18.75
C SER A 363 -0.57 -32.30 -17.95
N ARG A 364 -1.61 -32.65 -17.18
CA ARG A 364 -1.73 -33.90 -16.41
C ARG A 364 -2.60 -34.95 -17.11
N GLY A 365 -2.93 -34.74 -18.38
CA GLY A 365 -3.71 -35.68 -19.19
C GLY A 365 -5.21 -35.65 -18.94
N VAL A 366 -5.74 -34.63 -18.26
CA VAL A 366 -7.19 -34.45 -18.10
C VAL A 366 -7.77 -33.96 -19.44
N PRO A 367 -8.81 -34.61 -19.99
CA PRO A 367 -9.45 -34.17 -21.23
C PRO A 367 -10.03 -32.75 -21.11
N ARG A 368 -9.98 -31.96 -22.19
CA ARG A 368 -10.43 -30.56 -22.21
C ARG A 368 -11.89 -30.42 -21.76
N GLU A 369 -12.75 -31.34 -22.18
CA GLU A 369 -14.18 -31.35 -21.88
C GLU A 369 -14.43 -31.52 -20.37
N ALA A 370 -13.65 -32.37 -19.71
CA ALA A 370 -13.72 -32.56 -18.27
C ALA A 370 -13.26 -31.31 -17.51
N VAL A 371 -12.22 -30.62 -18.00
CA VAL A 371 -11.79 -29.35 -17.41
C VAL A 371 -12.84 -28.27 -17.61
N ILE A 372 -13.47 -28.17 -18.79
CA ILE A 372 -14.57 -27.21 -19.01
C ILE A 372 -15.72 -27.45 -18.04
N ALA A 373 -16.13 -28.69 -17.84
CA ALA A 373 -17.19 -29.03 -16.88
C ALA A 373 -16.84 -28.55 -15.45
N GLU A 374 -15.58 -28.74 -15.01
CA GLU A 374 -15.09 -28.21 -13.72
C GLU A 374 -15.18 -26.68 -13.65
N LEU A 375 -14.83 -25.99 -14.74
CA LEU A 375 -14.88 -24.52 -14.80
C LEU A 375 -16.32 -23.98 -14.84
N CYS A 376 -17.24 -24.68 -15.50
CA CYS A 376 -18.67 -24.35 -15.53
C CYS A 376 -19.29 -24.43 -14.12
N GLU A 377 -19.03 -25.50 -13.38
CA GLU A 377 -19.47 -25.65 -11.99
C GLU A 377 -18.90 -24.51 -11.11
N ASP A 378 -17.66 -24.10 -11.35
CA ASP A 378 -17.09 -22.96 -10.65
C ASP A 378 -17.86 -21.65 -10.91
N LEU A 379 -18.26 -21.36 -12.15
CA LEU A 379 -19.07 -20.17 -12.47
C LEU A 379 -20.45 -20.23 -11.80
N LYS A 380 -21.06 -21.42 -11.72
CA LYS A 380 -22.34 -21.63 -11.04
C LYS A 380 -22.25 -21.28 -9.55
N TYR A 381 -21.23 -21.78 -8.84
CA TYR A 381 -21.08 -21.52 -7.41
C TYR A 381 -20.53 -20.12 -7.09
N LYS A 382 -19.62 -19.60 -7.91
CA LYS A 382 -18.89 -18.35 -7.62
C LYS A 382 -19.53 -17.11 -8.21
N HIS A 383 -20.26 -17.24 -9.30
CA HIS A 383 -20.90 -16.14 -10.02
C HIS A 383 -22.41 -16.35 -10.19
N SER A 384 -22.99 -17.37 -9.55
CA SER A 384 -24.44 -17.65 -9.58
C SER A 384 -25.01 -17.82 -10.99
N ILE A 385 -24.21 -18.31 -11.94
CA ILE A 385 -24.67 -18.57 -13.31
C ILE A 385 -25.33 -19.96 -13.35
N ILE A 386 -26.66 -19.99 -13.25
CA ILE A 386 -27.42 -21.25 -13.05
C ILE A 386 -27.57 -22.06 -14.34
N SER A 387 -27.74 -21.40 -15.50
CA SER A 387 -27.98 -22.07 -16.79
C SER A 387 -26.71 -22.74 -17.31
N ASP A 388 -26.76 -24.05 -17.57
CA ASP A 388 -25.62 -24.83 -18.09
C ASP A 388 -25.14 -24.30 -19.45
N GLN A 389 -26.07 -23.89 -20.31
CA GLN A 389 -25.74 -23.30 -21.61
C GLN A 389 -25.00 -21.95 -21.44
N ASP A 390 -25.42 -21.15 -20.46
CA ASP A 390 -24.76 -19.88 -20.16
C ASP A 390 -23.37 -20.10 -19.56
N GLN A 391 -23.23 -21.08 -18.65
CA GLN A 391 -21.93 -21.43 -18.07
C GLN A 391 -20.94 -21.82 -19.17
N LEU A 392 -21.34 -22.71 -20.09
CA LEU A 392 -20.48 -23.14 -21.20
C LEU A 392 -20.08 -21.96 -22.09
N THR A 393 -21.06 -21.16 -22.52
CA THR A 393 -20.84 -19.99 -23.37
C THR A 393 -19.87 -19.00 -22.73
N LEU A 394 -20.02 -18.76 -21.41
CA LEU A 394 -19.14 -17.86 -20.66
C LEU A 394 -17.74 -18.42 -20.49
N VAL A 395 -17.58 -19.71 -20.16
CA VAL A 395 -16.26 -20.35 -20.04
C VAL A 395 -15.51 -20.27 -21.37
N GLU A 396 -16.16 -20.59 -22.48
CA GLU A 396 -15.55 -20.51 -23.81
C GLU A 396 -15.16 -19.07 -24.17
N TRP A 397 -16.05 -18.12 -23.91
CA TRP A 397 -15.77 -16.69 -24.09
C TRP A 397 -14.57 -16.25 -23.25
N LEU A 398 -14.51 -16.60 -21.96
CA LEU A 398 -13.42 -16.26 -21.05
C LEU A 398 -12.08 -16.86 -21.50
N LEU A 399 -12.07 -18.11 -21.97
CA LEU A 399 -10.87 -18.78 -22.47
C LEU A 399 -10.38 -18.17 -23.79
N ALA A 400 -11.29 -17.68 -24.64
CA ALA A 400 -10.95 -17.01 -25.90
C ALA A 400 -10.37 -15.59 -25.68
N ARG A 401 -10.69 -14.92 -24.56
CA ARG A 401 -10.24 -13.54 -24.31
C ARG A 401 -8.73 -13.47 -24.14
N LYS A 402 -8.09 -12.58 -24.89
CA LYS A 402 -6.69 -12.20 -24.64
C LYS A 402 -6.68 -11.06 -23.64
N VAL A 403 -5.92 -11.22 -22.57
CA VAL A 403 -5.71 -10.13 -21.63
C VAL A 403 -4.22 -9.91 -21.42
N ARG A 404 -3.80 -8.66 -21.50
CA ARG A 404 -2.40 -8.27 -21.42
C ARG A 404 -1.82 -8.61 -20.04
N ASP A 405 -0.66 -9.28 -20.01
CA ASP A 405 0.03 -9.55 -18.75
C ASP A 405 0.49 -8.21 -18.15
N PRO A 406 0.19 -7.91 -16.87
CA PRO A 406 0.66 -6.69 -16.22
C PRO A 406 2.18 -6.53 -16.20
N ARG A 407 2.94 -7.61 -16.46
CA ARG A 407 4.40 -7.65 -16.50
C ARG A 407 4.98 -7.36 -17.88
N GLU A 408 4.16 -7.30 -18.93
CA GLU A 408 4.58 -7.06 -20.32
C GLU A 408 4.58 -5.57 -20.73
N GLY A 409 4.82 -4.66 -19.77
CA GLY A 409 4.85 -3.21 -20.03
C GLY A 409 6.03 -2.48 -19.41
#